data_AF-A0A6N6VS87-F1
#
_entry.id   AF-A0A6N6VS87-F1
#
_cell.length_a   1.000
_cell.length_b   1.000
_cell.length_c   1.000
_cell.angle_alpha   90.00
_cell.angle_beta   90.00
_cell.angle_gamma   90.00
#
_symmetry.space_group_name_H-M   'P 1'
#
loop_
_entity.id
_entity.type
_entity.pdbx_description
1 polymer ?
#
loop_
_entity_poly.entity_id
_entity_poly.type
_entity_poly.pdbx_seq_one_letter_code
_entity_poly.pdbx_strand_id
1 'polypeptide(L)'
;MKLLSFDWILALGSGCILAIMILFNSTLAKYTTPLYSSWIAHGIGSIAALILIYLFTKVFHSRMNNPKKTKSISKKSSFWLYSGGIPGAFTVILASVSINSKLGLSGTLALMLLGQIIFGIICDSFGLFGTLKKRFKFKDFMVVFFVLTGSWIIIFFR
;
A
#
# COMPACT_ATOMS: atom_id res chain seq x y z
N MET A 1 28.47 -9.45 4.49
CA MET A 1 27.62 -8.39 5.06
C MET A 1 27.17 -7.47 3.93
N LYS A 2 26.02 -7.72 3.33
CA LYS A 2 25.55 -7.03 2.12
C LYS A 2 24.25 -6.30 2.43
N LEU A 3 24.17 -5.01 2.07
CA LEU A 3 22.95 -4.22 1.81
C LEU A 3 21.92 -4.00 2.95
N LEU A 4 22.22 -4.33 4.21
CA LEU A 4 21.27 -4.22 5.32
C LEU A 4 20.93 -2.78 5.79
N SER A 5 21.42 -1.71 5.15
CA SER A 5 21.29 -0.32 5.66
C SER A 5 20.45 0.64 4.82
N PHE A 6 20.36 0.47 3.50
CA PHE A 6 19.61 1.40 2.64
C PHE A 6 18.10 1.13 2.65
N ASP A 7 17.71 -0.14 2.76
CA ASP A 7 16.30 -0.56 2.71
C ASP A 7 15.47 0.01 3.87
N TRP A 8 16.07 0.18 5.06
CA TRP A 8 15.39 0.78 6.21
C TRP A 8 15.11 2.27 6.01
N ILE A 9 16.03 3.00 5.37
CA ILE A 9 15.85 4.42 5.06
C ILE A 9 14.73 4.59 4.05
N LEU A 10 14.69 3.71 3.03
CA LEU A 10 13.59 3.69 2.06
C LEU A 10 12.26 3.33 2.72
N ALA A 11 12.24 2.35 3.63
CA ALA A 11 11.04 1.97 4.37
C ALA A 11 10.52 3.15 5.21
N LEU A 12 11.41 3.82 5.95
CA LEU A 12 11.05 4.98 6.78
C LEU A 12 10.59 6.17 5.91
N GLY A 13 11.30 6.46 4.83
CA GLY A 13 10.94 7.50 3.88
C GLY A 13 9.59 7.25 3.20
N SER A 14 9.32 6.02 2.78
CA SER A 14 8.02 5.64 2.21
C SER A 14 6.89 5.76 3.22
N GLY A 15 7.12 5.40 4.48
CA GLY A 15 6.16 5.62 5.57
C GLY A 15 5.82 7.10 5.79
N CYS A 16 6.83 7.97 5.81
CA CYS A 16 6.64 9.42 5.92
C CYS A 16 5.83 9.98 4.73
N ILE A 17 6.19 9.60 3.50
CA ILE A 17 5.49 10.02 2.29
C ILE A 17 4.03 9.53 2.31
N LEU A 18 3.81 8.28 2.73
CA LEU A 18 2.47 7.71 2.85
C LEU A 18 1.62 8.49 3.86
N ALA A 19 2.17 8.84 5.02
CA ALA A 19 1.47 9.63 6.04
C ALA A 19 1.12 11.04 5.52
N ILE A 20 2.05 11.71 4.84
CA ILE A 20 1.82 13.03 4.22
C ILE A 20 0.74 12.94 3.13
N MET A 21 0.79 11.93 2.27
CA MET A 21 -0.21 11.68 1.24
C MET A 21 -1.60 11.50 1.86
N ILE A 22 -1.71 10.67 2.90
CA ILE A 22 -2.98 10.43 3.60
C ILE A 22 -3.50 11.74 4.23
N LEU A 23 -2.63 12.56 4.81
CA LEU A 23 -3.00 13.86 5.37
C LEU A 23 -3.53 14.81 4.29
N PHE A 24 -2.86 14.92 3.14
CA PHE A 24 -3.30 15.75 2.03
C PHE A 24 -4.65 15.29 1.47
N ASN A 25 -4.82 13.99 1.25
CA ASN A 25 -6.09 13.42 0.80
C ASN A 25 -7.22 13.70 1.80
N SER A 26 -6.95 13.54 3.10
CA SER A 26 -7.94 13.78 4.15
C SER A 26 -8.29 15.25 4.29
N THR A 27 -7.31 16.14 4.12
CA THR A 27 -7.52 17.60 4.11
C THR A 27 -8.37 18.01 2.92
N LEU A 28 -8.07 17.47 1.73
CA LEU A 28 -8.88 17.73 0.53
C LEU A 28 -10.32 17.24 0.72
N ALA A 29 -10.50 16.06 1.32
CA ALA A 29 -11.82 15.50 1.63
C ALA A 29 -12.61 16.37 2.61
N LYS A 30 -11.93 17.08 3.53
CA LYS A 30 -12.56 18.00 4.49
C LYS A 30 -13.22 19.20 3.80
N TYR A 31 -12.64 19.68 2.70
CA TYR A 31 -13.16 20.81 1.92
C TYR A 31 -14.03 20.40 0.72
N THR A 32 -14.12 19.10 0.42
CA THR A 32 -14.86 18.58 -0.73
C THR A 32 -15.72 17.39 -0.30
N THR A 33 -15.38 16.18 -0.73
CA THR A 33 -15.94 14.92 -0.24
C THR A 33 -14.86 13.83 -0.23
N PRO A 34 -14.98 12.78 0.60
CA PRO A 34 -14.07 11.63 0.56
C PRO A 34 -13.98 10.96 -0.83
N LEU A 35 -15.10 10.88 -1.55
CA LEU A 35 -15.16 10.34 -2.91
C LEU A 35 -14.34 11.19 -3.89
N TYR A 36 -14.52 12.51 -3.85
CA TYR A 36 -13.79 13.44 -4.72
C TYR A 36 -12.29 13.42 -4.44
N SER A 37 -11.89 13.40 -3.17
CA SER A 37 -10.49 13.27 -2.78
C SER A 37 -9.85 11.97 -3.30
N SER A 38 -10.55 10.85 -3.16
CA SER A 38 -10.07 9.56 -3.69
C SER A 38 -9.94 9.57 -5.21
N TRP A 39 -10.89 10.20 -5.91
CA TRP A 39 -10.85 10.35 -7.36
C TRP A 39 -9.61 11.14 -7.82
N ILE A 40 -9.34 12.29 -7.18
CA ILE A 40 -8.15 13.10 -7.47
C ILE A 40 -6.86 12.31 -7.19
N ALA A 41 -6.77 11.65 -6.03
CA ALA A 41 -5.58 10.88 -5.66
C ALA A 41 -5.27 9.77 -6.68
N HIS A 42 -6.28 9.01 -7.11
CA HIS A 42 -6.11 7.95 -8.10
C HIS A 42 -5.91 8.50 -9.51
N GLY A 43 -6.53 9.62 -9.86
CA GLY A 43 -6.34 10.28 -11.15
C GLY A 43 -4.90 10.77 -11.32
N ILE A 44 -4.38 11.52 -10.33
CA ILE A 44 -2.98 11.97 -10.30
C ILE A 44 -2.04 10.77 -10.27
N GLY A 45 -2.32 9.76 -9.43
CA GLY A 45 -1.52 8.54 -9.35
C GLY A 45 -1.47 7.78 -10.68
N SER A 46 -2.58 7.74 -11.41
CA SER A 46 -2.67 7.10 -12.72
C SER A 46 -1.88 7.87 -13.79
N ILE A 47 -1.96 9.21 -13.81
CA ILE A 47 -1.13 10.06 -14.70
C ILE A 47 0.35 9.87 -14.37
N ALA A 48 0.72 9.88 -13.09
CA ALA A 48 2.09 9.64 -12.64
C ALA A 48 2.59 8.25 -13.06
N ALA A 49 1.76 7.21 -12.93
CA ALA A 49 2.07 5.87 -13.39
C ALA A 49 2.28 5.80 -14.92
N LEU A 50 1.44 6.48 -15.71
CA LEU A 50 1.59 6.56 -17.17
C LEU A 50 2.90 7.26 -17.57
N ILE A 51 3.24 8.37 -16.93
CA ILE A 51 4.52 9.06 -17.14
C ILE A 51 5.69 8.15 -16.79
N LEU A 52 5.61 7.45 -15.65
CA LEU A 52 6.64 6.51 -15.22
C LEU A 52 6.82 5.37 -16.24
N ILE A 53 5.71 4.78 -16.70
CA ILE A 53 5.74 3.74 -17.74
C ILE A 53 6.38 4.29 -19.02
N TYR A 54 6.01 5.49 -19.47
CA TYR A 54 6.58 6.09 -20.68
C TYR A 54 8.10 6.32 -20.55
N LEU A 55 8.55 6.91 -19.43
CA LEU A 55 9.97 7.16 -19.17
C LEU A 55 10.76 5.86 -19.06
N PHE A 56 10.26 4.88 -18.30
CA PHE A 56 10.94 3.61 -18.09
C PHE A 56 10.92 2.72 -19.32
N THR A 57 9.85 2.73 -20.12
CA THR A 57 9.83 1.99 -21.38
C THR A 57 10.90 2.51 -22.33
N LYS A 58 11.09 3.84 -22.41
CA LYS A 58 12.14 4.46 -23.24
C LYS A 58 13.56 4.09 -22.78
N VAL A 59 13.78 4.01 -21.46
CA VAL A 59 15.09 3.68 -20.86
C VAL A 59 15.39 2.17 -20.88
N PHE A 60 14.39 1.32 -20.61
CA PHE A 60 14.56 -0.13 -20.52
C PHE A 60 14.44 -0.87 -21.86
N HIS A 61 13.79 -0.31 -22.89
CA HIS A 61 13.81 -0.93 -24.22
C HIS A 61 15.24 -1.11 -24.74
N SER A 62 16.14 -0.16 -24.43
CA SER A 62 17.56 -0.25 -24.81
C SER A 62 18.30 -1.43 -24.15
N ARG A 63 17.84 -1.91 -22.97
CA ARG A 63 18.45 -3.05 -22.25
C ARG A 63 17.73 -4.40 -22.46
N MET A 64 16.56 -4.40 -23.11
CA MET A 64 15.68 -5.57 -23.23
C MET A 64 15.73 -6.24 -24.61
N ASN A 65 16.75 -5.98 -25.44
CA ASN A 65 17.00 -6.68 -26.71
C ASN A 65 17.51 -8.14 -26.54
N ASN A 66 17.21 -8.80 -25.41
CA ASN A 66 17.57 -10.20 -25.18
C ASN A 66 16.32 -11.09 -25.39
N PRO A 67 16.15 -11.71 -26.57
CA PRO A 67 14.94 -12.45 -26.95
C PRO A 67 14.68 -13.71 -26.12
N LYS A 68 15.61 -14.10 -25.23
CA LYS A 68 15.46 -15.27 -24.35
C LYS A 68 14.67 -14.99 -23.06
N LYS A 69 14.53 -13.73 -22.63
CA LYS A 69 13.77 -13.37 -21.40
C LYS A 69 12.30 -13.01 -21.66
N THR A 70 11.92 -12.70 -22.89
CA THR A 70 10.57 -12.23 -23.25
C THR A 70 9.52 -13.34 -23.33
N LYS A 71 9.93 -14.61 -23.46
CA LYS A 71 9.00 -15.77 -23.49
C LYS A 71 8.23 -16.01 -22.17
N SER A 72 8.67 -15.45 -21.04
CA SER A 72 7.99 -15.62 -19.75
C SER A 72 6.85 -14.62 -19.50
N ILE A 73 6.72 -13.57 -20.33
CA ILE A 73 5.75 -12.48 -20.11
C ILE A 73 4.40 -12.79 -20.79
N SER A 74 4.28 -13.89 -21.53
CA SER A 74 3.04 -14.25 -22.24
C SER A 74 2.00 -15.00 -21.39
N LYS A 75 2.12 -15.03 -20.07
CA LYS A 75 1.00 -15.47 -19.22
C LYS A 75 0.00 -14.32 -19.18
N LYS A 76 -1.13 -14.51 -19.89
CA LYS A 76 -2.32 -13.64 -19.87
C LYS A 76 -2.52 -13.08 -18.45
N SER A 77 -2.27 -11.79 -18.27
CA SER A 77 -2.43 -11.12 -16.98
C SER A 77 -3.84 -11.41 -16.47
N SER A 78 -3.95 -11.97 -15.26
CA SER A 78 -5.26 -12.29 -14.68
C SER A 78 -6.05 -11.00 -14.51
N PHE A 79 -7.29 -10.97 -15.01
CA PHE A 79 -8.15 -9.79 -15.00
C PHE A 79 -8.29 -9.16 -13.59
N TRP A 80 -8.18 -9.99 -12.56
CA TRP A 80 -8.25 -9.56 -11.16
C TRP A 80 -7.12 -8.58 -10.75
N LEU A 81 -5.97 -8.59 -11.42
CA LEU A 81 -4.89 -7.62 -11.17
C LEU A 81 -5.31 -6.16 -11.43
N TYR A 82 -6.26 -5.95 -12.34
CA TYR A 82 -6.80 -4.61 -12.63
C TYR A 82 -7.82 -4.13 -11.58
N SER A 83 -8.34 -5.03 -10.74
CA SER A 83 -9.32 -4.69 -9.71
C SER A 83 -8.72 -4.00 -8.49
N GLY A 84 -7.39 -3.97 -8.34
CA GLY A 84 -6.69 -3.40 -7.18
C GLY A 84 -6.94 -1.91 -6.92
N GLY A 85 -7.36 -1.15 -7.94
CA GLY A 85 -7.77 0.25 -7.76
C GLY A 85 -9.03 0.42 -6.93
N ILE A 86 -9.94 -0.57 -6.93
CA ILE A 86 -11.20 -0.53 -6.16
C ILE A 86 -10.92 -0.51 -4.64
N PRO A 87 -10.21 -1.51 -4.05
CA PRO A 87 -9.88 -1.46 -2.64
C PRO A 87 -8.99 -0.26 -2.31
N GLY A 88 -8.12 0.19 -3.22
CA GLY A 88 -7.35 1.43 -3.07
C GLY A 88 -8.22 2.68 -2.94
N ALA A 89 -9.27 2.81 -3.74
CA ALA A 89 -10.21 3.92 -3.62
C ALA A 89 -10.94 3.88 -2.26
N PHE A 90 -11.40 2.69 -1.84
CA PHE A 90 -12.02 2.53 -0.54
C PHE A 90 -11.08 2.88 0.62
N THR A 91 -9.79 2.53 0.54
CA THR A 91 -8.86 2.88 1.62
C THR A 91 -8.70 4.40 1.76
N VAL A 92 -8.62 5.15 0.65
CA VAL A 92 -8.53 6.62 0.70
C VAL A 92 -9.80 7.25 1.25
N ILE A 93 -10.98 6.76 0.82
CA ILE A 93 -12.29 7.23 1.31
C ILE A 93 -12.39 6.98 2.82
N LEU A 94 -12.17 5.74 3.27
CA LEU A 94 -12.29 5.35 4.66
C LEU A 94 -11.26 6.05 5.55
N ALA A 95 -10.02 6.21 5.06
CA ALA A 95 -9.00 6.96 5.77
C ALA A 95 -9.40 8.42 5.95
N SER A 96 -9.91 9.06 4.89
CA SER A 96 -10.34 10.46 4.94
C SER A 96 -11.52 10.67 5.89
N VAL A 97 -12.50 9.76 5.89
CA VAL A 97 -13.62 9.77 6.84
C VAL A 97 -13.10 9.60 8.28
N SER A 98 -12.19 8.65 8.49
CA SER A 98 -11.65 8.34 9.81
C SER A 98 -10.81 9.48 10.38
N ILE A 99 -9.96 10.11 9.56
CA ILE A 99 -9.10 11.22 10.00
C ILE A 99 -9.91 12.46 10.35
N ASN A 100 -10.96 12.75 9.59
CA ASN A 100 -11.86 13.88 9.86
C ASN A 100 -12.88 13.58 10.97
N SER A 101 -12.81 12.41 11.60
CA SER A 101 -13.60 12.04 12.78
C SER A 101 -12.80 12.20 14.08
N LYS A 102 -13.39 11.78 15.20
CA LYS A 102 -12.71 11.77 16.52
C LYS A 102 -11.45 10.88 16.55
N LEU A 103 -11.31 9.94 15.61
CA LEU A 103 -10.16 9.02 15.55
C LEU A 103 -8.85 9.76 15.21
N GLY A 104 -8.92 10.81 14.40
CA GLY A 104 -7.77 11.61 13.98
C GLY A 104 -6.72 10.83 13.17
N LEU A 105 -5.60 11.50 12.87
CA LEU A 105 -4.56 10.96 11.99
C LEU A 105 -3.87 9.72 12.57
N SER A 106 -3.40 9.80 13.81
CA SER A 106 -2.65 8.72 14.46
C SER A 106 -3.48 7.44 14.62
N GLY A 107 -4.73 7.56 15.09
CA GLY A 107 -5.63 6.42 15.23
C GLY A 107 -6.03 5.81 13.88
N THR A 108 -6.19 6.63 12.83
CA THR A 108 -6.48 6.11 11.48
C THR A 108 -5.30 5.32 10.91
N LEU A 109 -4.07 5.83 11.05
CA LEU A 109 -2.88 5.12 10.58
C LEU A 109 -2.70 3.79 11.33
N ALA A 110 -2.91 3.78 12.65
CA ALA A 110 -2.88 2.58 13.46
C ALA A 110 -3.92 1.54 12.98
N LEU A 111 -5.17 1.96 12.76
CA LEU A 111 -6.23 1.08 12.26
C LEU A 111 -5.96 0.56 10.84
N MET A 112 -5.36 1.40 9.98
CA MET A 112 -4.98 1.00 8.63
C MET A 112 -3.88 -0.06 8.63
N LEU A 113 -2.83 0.12 9.43
CA LEU A 113 -1.75 -0.86 9.59
C LEU A 113 -2.28 -2.18 10.13
N LEU A 114 -3.17 -2.12 11.13
CA LEU A 114 -3.87 -3.28 11.67
C LEU A 114 -4.58 -4.08 10.57
N GLY A 115 -5.41 -3.40 9.77
CA GLY A 115 -6.16 -4.03 8.68
C GLY A 115 -5.25 -4.65 7.62
N GLN A 116 -4.17 -3.95 7.24
CA GLN A 116 -3.18 -4.47 6.28
C GLN A 116 -2.47 -5.73 6.79
N ILE A 117 -2.09 -5.76 8.07
CA ILE A 117 -1.43 -6.92 8.68
C ILE A 117 -2.37 -8.12 8.73
N ILE A 118 -3.61 -7.93 9.22
CA ILE A 118 -4.61 -9.02 9.28
C ILE A 118 -4.89 -9.56 7.88
N PHE A 119 -5.14 -8.66 6.91
CA PHE A 119 -5.41 -9.07 5.54
C PHE A 119 -4.22 -9.81 4.90
N GLY A 120 -3.00 -9.35 5.15
CA GLY A 120 -1.78 -10.03 4.70
C GLY A 120 -1.66 -11.44 5.26
N ILE A 121 -1.92 -11.62 6.56
CA ILE A 121 -1.89 -12.94 7.22
C ILE A 121 -2.93 -13.88 6.58
N ILE A 122 -4.14 -13.40 6.34
CA ILE A 122 -5.20 -14.17 5.67
C ILE A 122 -4.74 -14.59 4.27
N CYS A 123 -4.23 -13.63 3.48
CA CYS A 123 -3.76 -13.92 2.13
C CYS A 123 -2.64 -14.97 2.10
N ASP A 124 -1.66 -14.84 2.99
CA ASP A 124 -0.52 -15.75 3.09
C ASP A 124 -0.91 -17.13 3.64
N SER A 125 -1.89 -17.20 4.55
CA SER A 125 -2.39 -18.47 5.10
C SER A 125 -3.15 -19.29 4.06
N PHE A 126 -4.02 -18.62 3.30
CA PHE A 126 -4.88 -19.28 2.31
C PHE A 126 -4.23 -19.39 0.92
N GLY A 127 -3.10 -18.71 0.67
CA GLY A 127 -2.46 -18.68 -0.64
C GLY A 127 -3.27 -17.87 -1.67
N LEU A 128 -3.97 -16.83 -1.20
CA LEU A 128 -4.80 -16.00 -2.07
C LEU A 128 -3.93 -15.29 -3.12
N PHE A 129 -4.49 -15.04 -4.30
CA PHE A 129 -3.84 -14.27 -5.37
C PHE A 129 -2.54 -14.90 -5.90
N GLY A 130 -2.37 -16.21 -5.71
CA GLY A 130 -1.20 -16.95 -6.16
C GLY A 130 0.02 -16.78 -5.25
N THR A 131 -0.17 -16.30 -4.01
CA THR A 131 0.90 -16.27 -3.01
C THR A 131 1.29 -17.68 -2.57
N LEU A 132 2.57 -17.89 -2.27
CA LEU A 132 3.04 -19.13 -1.67
C LEU A 132 2.52 -19.22 -0.24
N LYS A 133 1.76 -20.27 0.06
CA LYS A 133 1.24 -20.52 1.41
C LYS A 133 2.38 -20.51 2.42
N LYS A 134 2.32 -19.56 3.34
CA LYS A 134 3.35 -19.36 4.34
C LYS A 134 2.94 -20.04 5.64
N ARG A 135 3.87 -20.77 6.25
CA ARG A 135 3.68 -21.27 7.62
C ARG A 135 4.18 -20.20 8.59
N PHE A 136 3.26 -19.63 9.36
CA PHE A 136 3.58 -18.64 10.38
C PHE A 136 4.40 -19.28 11.49
N LYS A 137 5.49 -18.61 11.88
CA LYS A 137 6.30 -18.98 13.04
C LYS A 137 5.85 -18.15 14.24
N PHE A 138 6.18 -18.61 15.44
CA PHE A 138 5.87 -17.89 16.68
C PHE A 138 6.38 -16.43 16.68
N LYS A 139 7.55 -16.19 16.07
CA LYS A 139 8.12 -14.84 15.93
C LYS A 139 7.24 -13.88 15.12
N ASP A 140 6.57 -14.37 14.07
CA ASP A 140 5.67 -13.55 13.25
C ASP A 140 4.47 -13.11 14.09
N PHE A 141 3.97 -14.01 14.95
CA PHE A 141 2.89 -13.69 15.89
C PHE A 141 3.31 -12.65 16.92
N MET A 142 4.55 -12.70 17.43
CA MET A 142 5.06 -11.67 18.35
C MET A 142 5.15 -10.30 17.68
N VAL A 143 5.64 -10.22 16.44
CA VAL A 143 5.70 -8.94 15.70
C VAL A 143 4.31 -8.37 15.51
N VAL A 144 3.36 -9.20 15.07
CA VAL A 144 1.95 -8.80 14.94
C VAL A 144 1.44 -8.30 16.28
N PHE A 145 1.59 -9.08 17.35
CA PHE A 145 1.16 -8.71 18.70
C PHE A 145 1.68 -7.34 19.12
N PHE A 146 2.98 -7.07 18.98
CA PHE A 146 3.55 -5.76 19.33
C PHE A 146 2.97 -4.61 18.52
N VAL A 147 2.75 -4.80 17.20
CA VAL A 147 2.11 -3.79 16.35
C VAL A 147 0.64 -3.58 16.73
N LEU A 148 -0.09 -4.66 17.06
CA LEU A 148 -1.46 -4.60 17.54
C LEU A 148 -1.55 -3.81 18.85
N THR A 149 -0.68 -4.13 19.81
CA THR A 149 -0.68 -3.45 21.13
C THR A 149 -0.31 -1.98 21.00
N GLY A 150 0.70 -1.64 20.19
CA GLY A 150 1.08 -0.25 19.96
C GLY A 150 -0.04 0.54 19.29
N SER A 151 -0.68 -0.07 18.27
CA SER A 151 -1.83 0.53 17.57
C SER A 151 -3.01 0.75 18.52
N TRP A 152 -3.32 -0.22 19.40
CA TRP A 152 -4.36 -0.09 20.41
C TRP A 152 -4.07 1.08 21.34
N ILE A 153 -2.88 1.14 21.93
CA ILE A 153 -2.49 2.20 22.87
C ILE A 153 -2.67 3.57 22.21
N ILE A 154 -2.19 3.75 20.98
CA ILE A 154 -2.33 5.00 20.22
C ILE A 154 -3.79 5.38 19.99
N ILE A 155 -4.68 4.41 19.74
CA ILE A 155 -6.10 4.70 19.47
C ILE A 155 -6.85 5.11 20.74
N PHE A 156 -6.59 4.45 21.87
CA PHE A 156 -7.39 4.61 23.09
C PHE A 156 -6.81 5.60 24.11
N PHE A 157 -5.49 5.85 24.09
CA PHE A 157 -4.79 6.73 25.03
C PHE A 157 -4.32 8.05 24.36
N ARG A 158 -4.97 8.46 23.28
CA ARG A 158 -4.76 9.75 22.60
C ARG A 158 -5.64 10.85 23.16
#